data_AF-A0A7V9HTX9-F1
#
_entry.id   AF-A0A7V9HTX9-F1
#
_cell.length_a   1.000
_cell.length_b   1.000
_cell.length_c   1.000
_cell.angle_alpha   90.00
_cell.angle_beta   90.00
_cell.angle_gamma   90.00
#
_symmetry.space_group_name_H-M   'P 1'
#
loop_
_entity.id
_entity.type
_entity.pdbx_description
1 polymer ?
#
loop_
_entity_poly.entity_id
_entity_poly.type
_entity_poly.pdbx_seq_one_letter_code
_entity_poly.pdbx_strand_id
1 'polypeptide(L)'
;MVNLPFNEPLYLFVDSPFNDVRGSGPYTLRIQDVTIAPASCASTNPIDCTDFFVRQHYSDFLNREPDTPGLTFWTNDINVCGADVQCVEVKRINVSAAFFLSIEFQQTGYL
;
A
#
# COMPACT_ATOMS: atom_id res chain seq x y z
N MET A 1 -17.47 17.82 -12.73
CA MET A 1 -17.28 18.46 -11.41
C MET A 1 -16.80 17.37 -10.48
N VAL A 2 -15.56 17.49 -9.99
CA VAL A 2 -15.05 16.60 -8.94
C VAL A 2 -15.50 17.23 -7.63
N ASN A 3 -16.35 16.53 -6.86
CA ASN A 3 -16.76 17.00 -5.55
C ASN A 3 -15.57 16.86 -4.60
N LEU A 4 -15.14 17.96 -3.98
CA LEU A 4 -14.13 17.93 -2.94
C LEU A 4 -14.78 17.37 -1.65
N PRO A 5 -14.12 16.43 -0.95
CA PRO A 5 -14.65 15.88 0.29
C PRO A 5 -14.79 17.00 1.33
N PHE A 6 -15.97 17.08 1.96
CA PHE A 6 -16.21 18.06 3.01
C PHE A 6 -15.42 17.68 4.27
N ASN A 7 -14.69 18.65 4.83
CA ASN A 7 -13.95 18.56 6.11
C ASN A 7 -12.64 17.74 6.10
N GLU A 8 -12.02 17.53 4.94
CA GLU A 8 -10.65 16.99 4.85
C GLU A 8 -9.59 18.12 4.81
N PRO A 9 -8.50 18.02 5.59
CA PRO A 9 -7.41 19.00 5.55
C PRO A 9 -6.66 18.89 4.22
N LEU A 10 -6.82 19.90 3.37
CA LEU A 10 -6.09 19.99 2.11
C LEU A 10 -4.78 20.77 2.30
N TYR A 11 -3.71 20.27 1.69
CA TYR A 11 -2.39 20.88 1.77
C TYR A 11 -2.06 21.58 0.45
N LEU A 12 -1.48 22.77 0.55
CA LEU A 12 -0.97 23.51 -0.60
C LEU A 12 0.44 23.02 -0.91
N PHE A 13 0.61 22.54 -2.13
CA PHE A 13 1.90 22.17 -2.69
C PHE A 13 2.36 23.22 -3.69
N VAL A 14 3.62 23.58 -3.59
CA VAL A 14 4.32 24.47 -4.53
C VAL A 14 5.41 23.64 -5.18
N ASP A 15 5.17 23.18 -6.41
CA ASP A 15 6.16 22.42 -7.16
C ASP A 15 6.97 23.34 -8.06
N SER A 16 8.29 23.17 -8.05
CA SER A 16 9.16 23.70 -9.08
C SER A 16 9.70 22.55 -9.94
N PRO A 17 9.76 22.72 -11.27
CA PRO A 17 10.40 21.74 -12.16
C PRO A 17 11.91 21.66 -11.95
N PHE A 18 12.51 22.66 -11.30
CA PHE A 18 13.93 22.73 -10.99
C PHE A 18 14.12 23.08 -9.50
N ASN A 19 14.85 22.26 -8.76
CA ASN A 19 15.24 22.50 -7.37
C ASN A 19 16.68 23.04 -7.30
N ASP A 20 17.02 24.03 -8.13
CA ASP A 20 18.38 24.60 -8.19
C ASP A 20 18.39 26.14 -8.16
N VAL A 21 19.61 26.70 -8.09
CA VAL A 21 19.88 28.14 -7.90
C VAL A 21 19.66 28.99 -9.16
N ARG A 22 19.27 28.41 -10.30
CA ARG A 22 19.14 29.14 -11.58
C ARG A 22 17.85 29.96 -11.71
N GLY A 23 17.13 30.13 -10.60
CA GLY A 23 15.85 30.79 -10.54
C GLY A 23 14.74 29.76 -10.71
N SER A 24 13.73 29.85 -9.87
CA SER A 24 12.59 28.95 -9.95
C SER A 24 11.92 29.10 -11.31
N GLY A 25 11.87 27.99 -12.06
CA GLY A 25 10.95 27.89 -13.19
C GLY A 25 9.49 28.13 -12.77
N PRO A 26 8.53 28.03 -13.70
CA PRO A 26 7.12 28.20 -13.36
C PRO A 26 6.74 27.28 -12.20
N TYR A 27 6.15 27.84 -11.15
CA TYR A 27 5.63 27.07 -10.04
C TYR A 27 4.26 26.50 -10.40
N THR A 28 4.03 25.23 -10.06
CA THR A 28 2.68 24.67 -10.06
C THR A 28 2.13 24.72 -8.64
N LEU A 29 0.97 25.34 -8.48
CA LEU A 29 0.20 25.31 -7.24
C LEU A 29 -0.84 24.21 -7.37
N ARG A 30 -0.76 23.18 -6.51
CA ARG A 30 -1.81 22.19 -6.38
C ARG A 30 -2.28 22.09 -4.94
N ILE A 31 -3.57 21.88 -4.78
CA ILE A 31 -4.18 21.57 -3.50
C ILE A 31 -4.47 20.07 -3.53
N GLN A 32 -3.87 19.32 -2.61
CA GLN A 32 -4.03 17.88 -2.56
C GLN A 32 -4.28 17.44 -1.13
N ASP A 33 -5.15 16.43 -0.99
CA ASP A 33 -5.31 15.72 0.26
C ASP A 33 -4.04 14.87 0.52
N VAL A 34 -3.48 15.01 1.73
CA VAL A 34 -2.32 14.22 2.20
C VAL A 34 -2.81 13.24 3.24
N THR A 35 -3.96 12.62 3.01
CA THR A 35 -4.32 11.42 3.73
C THR A 35 -3.37 10.31 3.30
N ILE A 36 -2.78 9.63 4.29
CA ILE A 36 -2.39 8.24 4.10
C ILE A 36 -3.64 7.55 3.55
N ALA A 37 -3.51 6.77 2.47
CA ALA A 37 -4.64 6.06 1.87
C ALA A 37 -5.54 5.52 2.98
N PRO A 38 -6.88 5.71 2.90
CA PRO A 38 -7.77 5.41 4.00
C PRO A 38 -7.44 4.03 4.53
N ALA A 39 -7.24 3.94 5.86
CA ALA A 39 -6.87 2.69 6.49
C ALA A 39 -7.86 1.62 6.02
N SER A 40 -7.34 0.57 5.41
CA SER A 40 -8.18 -0.43 4.77
C SER A 40 -8.99 -1.26 5.77
N CYS A 41 -8.69 -1.09 7.05
CA CYS A 41 -9.45 -1.54 8.19
C CYS A 41 -9.33 -0.54 9.36
N ALA A 42 -10.15 -0.70 10.40
CA ALA A 42 -10.12 0.14 11.60
C ALA A 42 -8.99 -0.24 12.58
N SER A 43 -7.75 -0.40 12.10
CA SER A 43 -6.56 -0.57 12.95
C SER A 43 -5.74 0.71 13.05
N THR A 44 -5.09 0.91 14.20
CA THR A 44 -4.09 1.97 14.39
C THR A 44 -2.84 1.74 13.54
N ASN A 45 -2.44 0.48 13.31
CA ASN A 45 -1.32 0.15 12.45
C ASN A 45 -1.82 -0.48 11.15
N PRO A 46 -1.54 0.12 9.97
CA PRO A 46 -1.97 -0.41 8.68
C PRO A 46 -1.56 -1.86 8.43
N ILE A 47 -0.43 -2.33 8.98
CA ILE A 47 0.03 -3.72 8.83
C ILE A 47 -0.96 -4.75 9.41
N ASP A 48 -1.84 -4.31 10.32
CA ASP A 48 -2.88 -5.18 10.88
C ASP A 48 -4.05 -5.35 9.92
N CYS A 49 -4.17 -4.54 8.88
CA CYS A 49 -5.17 -4.70 7.84
C CYS A 49 -4.71 -5.73 6.81
N THR A 50 -5.52 -6.76 6.58
CA THR A 50 -5.15 -7.91 5.74
C THR A 50 -4.76 -7.51 4.31
N ASP A 51 -5.53 -6.64 3.67
CA ASP A 51 -5.25 -6.22 2.29
C ASP A 51 -3.99 -5.34 2.20
N PHE A 52 -3.73 -4.48 3.19
CA PHE A 52 -2.50 -3.71 3.29
C PHE A 52 -1.30 -4.65 3.50
N PHE A 53 -1.42 -5.62 4.41
CA PHE A 53 -0.40 -6.64 4.64
C PHE A 53 -0.05 -7.39 3.35
N VAL A 54 -1.05 -7.81 2.57
CA VAL A 54 -0.85 -8.49 1.29
C VAL A 54 -0.20 -7.56 0.25
N ARG A 55 -0.67 -6.31 0.10
CA ARG A 55 -0.06 -5.32 -0.81
C ARG A 55 1.40 -5.06 -0.47
N GLN A 56 1.74 -5.00 0.81
CA GLN A 56 3.10 -4.83 1.27
C GLN A 56 3.99 -6.02 0.84
N HIS A 57 3.49 -7.26 0.88
CA HIS A 57 4.23 -8.42 0.37
C HIS A 57 4.49 -8.36 -1.13
N TYR A 58 3.50 -7.92 -1.92
CA TYR A 58 3.70 -7.70 -3.35
C TYR A 58 4.77 -6.63 -3.63
N SER A 59 4.82 -5.57 -2.83
CA SER A 59 5.85 -4.53 -2.96
C SER A 59 7.23 -5.03 -2.54
N ASP A 60 7.34 -5.66 -1.37
CA ASP A 60 8.62 -6.03 -0.75
C ASP A 60 9.29 -7.21 -1.44
N PHE A 61 8.50 -8.23 -1.84
CA PHE A 61 9.04 -9.39 -2.52
C PHE A 61 9.02 -9.21 -4.03
N LEU A 62 7.94 -8.70 -4.62
CA LEU A 62 7.76 -8.77 -6.07
C LEU A 62 8.00 -7.44 -6.79
N ASN A 63 8.20 -6.35 -6.06
CA ASN A 63 8.36 -4.99 -6.60
C ASN A 63 7.26 -4.62 -7.61
N ARG A 64 6.01 -5.00 -7.33
CA ARG A 64 4.85 -4.67 -8.15
C ARG A 64 3.58 -4.55 -7.31
N GLU A 65 2.56 -3.91 -7.87
CA GLU A 65 1.21 -3.97 -7.29
C GLU A 65 0.55 -5.34 -7.58
N PRO A 66 -0.32 -5.82 -6.67
CA PRO A 66 -1.13 -6.99 -6.95
C PRO A 66 -2.17 -6.70 -8.05
N ASP A 67 -2.45 -7.71 -8.85
CA ASP A 67 -3.69 -7.77 -9.62
C ASP A 67 -4.89 -8.07 -8.70
N THR A 68 -6.10 -7.72 -9.15
CA THR A 68 -7.33 -7.89 -8.36
C THR A 68 -7.55 -9.35 -7.91
N PRO A 69 -7.40 -10.37 -8.78
CA PRO A 69 -7.54 -11.77 -8.37
C PRO A 69 -6.53 -12.20 -7.31
N GLY A 70 -5.25 -11.84 -7.46
CA GLY A 70 -4.18 -12.17 -6.53
C GLY A 70 -4.39 -11.54 -5.16
N LEU A 71 -4.72 -10.24 -5.13
CA LEU A 71 -5.07 -9.55 -3.88
C LEU A 71 -6.23 -10.25 -3.16
N THR A 72 -7.28 -10.61 -3.92
CA THR A 72 -8.48 -11.26 -3.37
C THR A 72 -8.14 -12.64 -2.80
N PHE A 73 -7.36 -13.43 -3.53
CA PHE A 73 -6.97 -14.78 -3.12
C PHE A 73 -6.23 -14.77 -1.78
N TRP A 74 -5.15 -13.98 -1.68
CA TRP A 74 -4.33 -13.94 -0.47
C TRP A 74 -5.05 -13.31 0.72
N THR A 75 -5.87 -12.27 0.46
CA THR A 75 -6.68 -11.64 1.50
C THR A 75 -7.71 -12.62 2.08
N ASN A 76 -8.38 -13.39 1.22
CA ASN A 76 -9.35 -14.40 1.66
C ASN A 76 -8.71 -15.56 2.42
N ASP A 77 -7.47 -15.96 2.07
CA ASP A 77 -6.77 -17.03 2.77
C ASP A 77 -6.48 -16.68 4.24
N ILE A 78 -6.26 -15.40 4.55
CA ILE A 78 -6.11 -14.90 5.93
C ILE A 78 -7.49 -14.67 6.57
N ASN A 79 -8.41 -14.01 5.86
CA ASN A 79 -9.70 -13.60 6.41
C ASN A 79 -10.63 -14.78 6.76
N VAL A 80 -10.36 -15.99 6.25
CA VAL A 80 -11.09 -17.21 6.65
C VAL A 80 -11.03 -17.48 8.16
N CYS A 81 -10.02 -16.95 8.85
CA CYS A 81 -9.86 -17.07 10.29
C CYS A 81 -10.83 -16.21 11.11
N GLY A 82 -11.46 -15.19 10.52
CA GLY A 82 -12.30 -14.24 11.24
C GLY A 82 -11.56 -13.55 12.39
N ALA A 83 -12.07 -13.68 13.61
CA ALA A 83 -11.49 -13.07 14.82
C ALA A 83 -10.50 -13.98 15.58
N ASP A 84 -10.21 -15.19 15.08
CA ASP A 84 -9.23 -16.08 15.71
C ASP A 84 -7.80 -15.58 15.43
N VAL A 85 -7.21 -14.93 16.45
CA VAL A 85 -5.88 -14.34 16.37
C VAL A 85 -4.79 -15.39 16.10
N GLN A 86 -4.91 -16.61 16.64
CA GLN A 86 -3.90 -17.66 16.42
C GLN A 86 -3.96 -18.18 14.98
N CYS A 87 -5.17 -18.34 14.46
CA CYS A 87 -5.36 -18.69 13.04
C CYS A 87 -4.80 -17.59 12.12
N VAL A 88 -5.11 -16.31 12.40
CA VAL A 88 -4.61 -15.17 11.61
C VAL A 88 -3.08 -15.14 11.60
N GLU A 89 -2.43 -15.32 12.75
CA GLU A 89 -0.97 -15.36 12.88
C GLU A 89 -0.37 -16.46 11.99
N VAL A 90 -0.90 -17.69 12.10
CA VAL A 90 -0.44 -18.83 11.28
C VAL A 90 -0.65 -18.56 9.79
N LYS A 91 -1.79 -17.97 9.40
CA LYS A 91 -2.05 -17.62 7.99
C LYS A 91 -1.10 -16.54 7.49
N ARG A 92 -0.82 -15.51 8.27
CA ARG A 92 0.17 -14.47 7.90
C ARG A 92 1.55 -15.08 7.69
N ILE A 93 2.02 -15.94 8.59
CA ILE A 93 3.29 -16.67 8.43
C ILE A 93 3.32 -17.46 7.12
N ASN A 94 2.25 -18.21 6.83
CA ASN A 94 2.17 -19.02 5.61
C ASN A 94 2.16 -18.17 4.33
N VAL A 95 1.41 -17.06 4.33
CA VAL A 95 1.40 -16.11 3.20
C VAL A 95 2.78 -15.50 3.01
N SER A 96 3.44 -15.02 4.07
CA SER A 96 4.81 -14.50 3.98
C SER A 96 5.79 -15.53 3.42
N ALA A 97 5.72 -16.78 3.90
CA ALA A 97 6.54 -17.86 3.39
C ALA A 97 6.27 -18.15 1.90
N ALA A 98 5.00 -18.10 1.46
CA ALA A 98 4.64 -18.34 0.07
C ALA A 98 5.23 -17.28 -0.88
N PHE A 99 5.23 -16.00 -0.49
CA PHE A 99 5.88 -14.94 -1.28
C PHE A 99 7.40 -15.14 -1.34
N PHE A 100 8.03 -15.36 -0.18
CA PHE A 100 9.49 -15.56 -0.09
C PHE A 100 9.97 -16.81 -0.85
N LEU A 101 9.17 -17.87 -0.89
CA LEU A 101 9.53 -19.12 -1.61
C LEU A 101 9.07 -19.13 -3.06
N SER A 102 8.34 -18.10 -3.52
CA SER A 102 7.81 -18.05 -4.88
C SER A 102 8.93 -18.01 -5.92
N ILE A 103 8.70 -18.65 -7.08
CA ILE A 103 9.64 -18.59 -8.22
C ILE A 103 9.85 -17.14 -8.70
N GLU A 104 8.82 -16.31 -8.56
CA GLU A 104 8.86 -14.91 -8.97
C GLU A 104 9.89 -14.16 -8.13
N PHE A 105 9.81 -14.24 -6.80
CA PHE A 105 10.81 -13.64 -5.92
C PHE A 105 12.21 -14.21 -6.14
N GLN A 106 12.35 -15.51 -6.37
CA GLN A 106 13.65 -16.12 -6.65
C GLN A 106 14.29 -15.59 -7.95
N GLN A 107 13.48 -15.20 -8.94
CA GLN A 107 13.97 -14.71 -10.23
C GLN A 107 14.17 -13.19 -10.26
N THR A 108 13.36 -12.42 -9.53
CA THR A 108 13.35 -10.95 -9.60
C THR A 108 13.89 -10.26 -8.34
N GLY A 109 13.92 -10.93 -7.18
CA GLY A 109 14.26 -10.34 -5.89
C GLY A 109 15.73 -10.41 -5.47
N TYR A 110 16.59 -11.10 -6.23
CA TYR A 110 18.03 -11.25 -5.96
C TYR A 110 18.94 -10.34 -6.82
N LEU A 111 18.36 -9.47 -7.65
CA LEU A 111 19.08 -8.66 -8.63
C LEU A 111 19.27 -7.20 -8.18
#